data_AF-A0A4Y9J3L0-F1
#
_entry.id   AF-A0A4Y9J3L0-F1
#
_cell.length_a   1.000
_cell.length_b   1.000
_cell.length_c   1.000
_cell.angle_alpha   90.00
_cell.angle_beta   90.00
_cell.angle_gamma   90.00
#
_symmetry.space_group_name_H-M   'P 1'
#
loop_
_entity.id
_entity.type
_entity.pdbx_description
1 polymer ?
#
loop_
_entity_poly.entity_id
_entity_poly.type
_entity_poly.pdbx_seq_one_letter_code
_entity_poly.pdbx_strand_id
1 'polypeptide(L)'
;MKKKLSILLIALVGCAVAVSAQGRRGLRINEVMVQNDSNYVDDYGLHHAWIELYNSTYAPMEISSVYLSNDPAQPKKYPVPLGDVNTEIPPRQHVVFWADGEPNKGTFHLNFKLVPGQDNWIGVYDANGVTLIDSITVPASLIANQSYARVNDGEGSGKEAWGVRDGSAEAYITPSSNNKIIDTNSKVEMFAETDGNGFGLTLMAMCIVFSALLLLSLSFYAINRIGARISTRNKARSHGLETKSMPRDERPEHDSGEEIAAIVMALQEHLNAHDKESTILTINKVRKSYSPWSSKIYGLRELPRR
;
A
#
# COMPACT_ATOMS: atom_id res chain seq x y z
N MET A 1 22.71 13.57 -20.40
CA MET A 1 21.83 12.43 -20.08
C MET A 1 22.04 11.92 -18.66
N LYS A 2 23.28 11.64 -18.23
CA LYS A 2 23.59 11.17 -16.86
C LYS A 2 23.04 12.10 -15.76
N LYS A 3 23.31 13.41 -15.81
CA LYS A 3 22.80 14.37 -14.80
C LYS A 3 21.28 14.47 -14.69
N LYS A 4 20.54 14.40 -15.81
CA LYS A 4 19.05 14.47 -15.80
C LYS A 4 18.41 13.17 -15.30
N LEU A 5 19.02 12.02 -15.62
CA LEU A 5 18.59 10.71 -15.11
C LEU A 5 18.90 10.57 -13.61
N SER A 6 20.04 11.08 -13.15
CA SER A 6 20.39 11.14 -11.73
C SER A 6 19.43 12.02 -10.93
N ILE A 7 19.01 13.17 -11.46
CA ILE A 7 18.03 14.05 -10.80
C ILE A 7 16.66 13.38 -10.70
N LEU A 8 16.20 12.69 -11.75
CA LEU A 8 14.94 11.94 -11.72
C LEU A 8 14.99 10.77 -10.72
N LEU A 9 16.12 10.04 -10.68
CA LEU A 9 16.32 8.93 -9.74
C LEU A 9 16.40 9.43 -8.29
N ILE A 10 17.06 10.58 -8.04
CA ILE A 10 17.12 11.22 -6.71
C ILE A 10 15.75 11.73 -6.28
N ALA A 11 14.94 12.27 -7.20
CA ALA A 11 13.56 12.69 -6.91
C ALA A 11 12.64 11.50 -6.61
N LEU A 12 12.81 10.37 -7.33
CA LEU A 12 12.04 9.15 -7.13
C LEU A 12 12.43 8.44 -5.81
N VAL A 13 13.73 8.37 -5.51
CA VAL A 13 14.23 7.85 -4.24
C VAL A 13 13.82 8.76 -3.08
N GLY A 14 13.88 10.10 -3.25
CA GLY A 14 13.44 11.06 -2.25
C GLY A 14 11.94 10.97 -1.91
N CYS A 15 11.09 10.65 -2.89
CA CYS A 15 9.67 10.36 -2.62
C CYS A 15 9.46 9.03 -1.88
N ALA A 16 10.29 8.01 -2.13
CA ALA A 16 10.16 6.72 -1.46
C ALA A 16 10.60 6.75 0.02
N VAL A 17 11.57 7.60 0.41
CA VAL A 17 12.00 7.72 1.82
C VAL A 17 10.97 8.46 2.70
N ALA A 18 10.04 9.20 2.10
CA ALA A 18 9.01 9.93 2.84
C ALA A 18 7.80 9.05 3.25
N VAL A 19 7.70 7.82 2.73
CA VAL A 19 6.52 6.96 2.94
C VAL A 19 6.61 6.11 4.22
N SER A 20 7.80 5.94 4.82
CA SER A 20 8.02 4.96 5.89
C SER A 20 8.30 5.54 7.29
N ALA A 21 8.03 6.84 7.52
CA ALA A 21 8.28 7.50 8.81
C ALA A 21 7.01 7.91 9.59
N GLN A 22 5.81 7.56 9.13
CA GLN A 22 4.60 7.62 9.97
C GLN A 22 4.61 6.42 10.94
N GLY A 23 5.57 6.40 11.86
CA GLY A 23 5.61 5.43 12.95
C GLY A 23 4.49 5.66 13.98
N ARG A 24 4.54 4.92 15.10
CA ARG A 24 3.61 4.99 16.24
C ARG A 24 3.33 6.39 16.82
N ARG A 25 4.00 7.44 16.34
CA ARG A 25 3.68 8.86 16.60
C ARG A 25 2.25 9.25 16.24
N GLY A 26 1.59 8.49 15.37
CA GLY A 26 0.18 8.68 15.06
C GLY A 26 -0.79 8.06 16.08
N LEU A 27 -0.32 7.33 17.08
CA LEU A 27 -1.15 6.84 18.17
C LEU A 27 -1.52 8.00 19.09
N ARG A 28 -2.80 8.17 19.37
CA ARG A 28 -3.32 9.27 20.21
C ARG A 28 -4.25 8.73 21.27
N ILE A 29 -4.23 9.33 22.46
CA ILE A 29 -5.30 9.13 23.44
C ILE A 29 -6.52 9.90 22.93
N ASN A 30 -7.67 9.27 22.81
CA ASN A 30 -8.83 9.85 22.14
C ASN A 30 -9.96 10.21 23.11
N GLU A 31 -10.32 9.29 24.00
CA GLU A 31 -11.39 9.48 24.97
C GLU A 31 -11.06 8.72 26.25
N VAL A 32 -11.41 9.29 27.41
CA VAL A 32 -11.12 8.70 28.72
C VAL A 32 -12.33 8.85 29.64
N MET A 33 -12.76 7.75 30.25
CA MET A 33 -13.76 7.75 31.31
C MET A 33 -13.13 7.29 32.62
N VAL A 34 -13.18 8.15 33.64
CA VAL A 34 -12.56 7.88 34.96
C VAL A 34 -13.48 7.07 35.87
N GLN A 35 -14.78 7.32 35.80
CA GLN A 35 -15.78 6.59 36.58
C GLN A 35 -16.94 6.21 35.68
N ASN A 36 -17.17 4.91 35.54
CA ASN A 36 -18.20 4.33 34.71
C ASN A 36 -19.13 3.52 35.61
N ASP A 37 -20.36 4.00 35.81
CA ASP A 37 -21.34 3.33 36.65
C ASP A 37 -22.43 2.64 35.81
N SER A 38 -22.60 3.04 34.54
CA SER A 38 -23.74 2.61 33.70
C SER A 38 -23.55 2.68 32.19
N ASN A 39 -22.37 3.07 31.69
CA ASN A 39 -22.11 3.27 30.26
C ASN A 39 -21.52 1.98 29.64
N TYR A 40 -20.34 2.06 29.05
CA TYR A 40 -19.70 0.96 28.34
C TYR A 40 -19.39 -0.21 29.27
N VAL A 41 -19.51 -1.45 28.79
CA VAL A 41 -19.24 -2.66 29.58
C VAL A 41 -18.05 -3.40 28.97
N ASP A 42 -17.23 -3.99 29.83
CA ASP A 42 -16.16 -4.89 29.39
C ASP A 42 -16.69 -6.25 28.95
N ASP A 43 -15.78 -7.11 28.49
CA ASP A 43 -16.10 -8.48 28.04
C ASP A 43 -16.61 -9.37 29.18
N TYR A 44 -16.50 -8.92 30.44
CA TYR A 44 -16.99 -9.59 31.65
C TYR A 44 -18.32 -9.01 32.14
N GLY A 45 -18.90 -8.05 31.43
CA GLY A 45 -20.17 -7.40 31.78
C GLY A 45 -20.05 -6.42 32.96
N LEU A 46 -18.85 -5.92 33.23
CA LEU A 46 -18.57 -4.97 34.30
C LEU A 46 -18.36 -3.56 33.74
N HIS A 47 -18.69 -2.55 34.55
CA HIS A 47 -18.39 -1.17 34.26
C HIS A 47 -17.05 -0.79 34.89
N HIS A 48 -16.08 -0.50 34.04
CA HIS A 48 -14.76 -0.06 34.45
C HIS A 48 -14.41 1.29 33.82
N ALA A 49 -13.51 2.02 34.48
CA ALA A 49 -12.82 3.14 33.87
C ALA A 49 -12.11 2.66 32.60
N TRP A 50 -11.98 3.52 31.60
CA TRP A 50 -11.36 3.14 30.35
C TRP A 50 -10.65 4.29 29.66
N ILE A 51 -9.67 3.93 28.83
CA ILE A 51 -8.82 4.81 28.04
C ILE A 51 -8.90 4.32 26.60
N GLU A 52 -9.38 5.15 25.70
CA GLU A 52 -9.41 4.88 24.27
C GLU A 52 -8.17 5.46 23.60
N LEU A 53 -7.54 4.64 22.76
CA LEU A 53 -6.50 5.06 21.85
C LEU A 53 -7.02 5.06 20.41
N TYR A 54 -6.48 5.96 19.59
CA TYR A 54 -6.84 6.12 18.19
C TYR A 54 -5.61 6.12 17.30
N ASN A 55 -5.69 5.40 16.18
CA ASN A 55 -4.71 5.46 15.12
C ASN A 55 -5.04 6.62 14.15
N SER A 56 -4.36 7.75 14.31
CA SER A 56 -4.54 8.92 13.43
C SER A 56 -3.95 8.76 12.02
N THR A 57 -3.23 7.67 11.75
CA THR A 57 -2.59 7.42 10.45
C THR A 57 -3.53 6.75 9.45
N TYR A 58 -3.13 6.73 8.17
CA TYR A 58 -3.84 6.07 7.08
C TYR A 58 -3.34 4.64 6.81
N ALA A 59 -2.50 4.08 7.70
CA ALA A 59 -2.01 2.72 7.63
C ALA A 59 -2.36 1.95 8.92
N PRO A 60 -2.46 0.62 8.89
CA PRO A 60 -2.58 -0.18 10.11
C PRO A 60 -1.40 0.10 11.07
N MET A 61 -1.67 0.09 12.37
CA MET A 61 -0.68 0.42 13.39
C MET A 61 -0.61 -0.67 14.46
N GLU A 62 0.56 -1.29 14.58
CA GLU A 62 0.86 -2.24 15.64
C GLU A 62 1.26 -1.52 16.93
N ILE A 63 0.47 -1.71 17.98
CA ILE A 63 0.67 -1.11 19.31
C ILE A 63 1.22 -2.09 20.36
N SER A 64 1.43 -3.36 20.01
CA SER A 64 2.26 -4.29 20.79
C SER A 64 3.53 -3.61 21.28
N SER A 65 3.97 -3.88 22.51
CA SER A 65 5.15 -3.30 23.18
C SER A 65 5.12 -1.80 23.50
N VAL A 66 4.07 -1.06 23.11
CA VAL A 66 3.83 0.30 23.63
C VAL A 66 3.57 0.22 25.14
N TYR A 67 3.90 1.29 25.86
CA TYR A 67 3.58 1.38 27.28
C TYR A 67 2.48 2.40 27.56
N LEU A 68 1.49 2.01 28.36
CA LEU A 68 0.54 2.93 28.97
C LEU A 68 0.95 3.17 30.42
N SER A 69 0.79 4.41 30.89
CA SER A 69 1.04 4.76 32.28
C SER A 69 0.13 5.88 32.75
N ASN A 70 -0.24 5.83 34.03
CA ASN A 70 -0.87 6.94 34.73
C ASN A 70 0.07 7.67 35.70
N ASP A 71 1.39 7.45 35.56
CA ASP A 71 2.42 8.10 36.36
C ASP A 71 3.63 8.45 35.47
N PRO A 72 3.96 9.74 35.29
CA PRO A 72 5.08 10.16 34.44
C PRO A 72 6.44 9.70 34.99
N ALA A 73 6.55 9.35 36.28
CA ALA A 73 7.74 8.77 36.87
C ALA A 73 7.89 7.27 36.56
N GLN A 74 6.83 6.62 36.07
CA GLN A 74 6.81 5.20 35.70
C GLN A 74 6.39 5.02 34.23
N PRO A 75 7.23 5.39 33.24
CA PRO A 75 6.86 5.34 31.83
C PRO A 75 6.59 3.92 31.30
N LYS A 76 7.06 2.88 32.00
CA LYS A 76 6.95 1.46 31.60
C LYS A 76 5.91 0.68 32.41
N LYS A 77 4.85 1.35 32.87
CA LYS A 77 3.89 0.78 33.85
C LYS A 77 3.11 -0.40 33.29
N TYR A 78 2.42 -0.23 32.17
CA TYR A 78 1.71 -1.30 31.48
C TYR A 78 2.29 -1.52 30.08
N PRO A 79 3.03 -2.62 29.83
CA PRO A 79 3.40 -3.01 28.48
C PRO A 79 2.21 -3.67 27.78
N VAL A 80 1.82 -3.18 26.60
CA VAL A 80 0.86 -3.88 25.74
C VAL A 80 1.49 -5.23 25.31
N PRO A 81 0.85 -6.37 25.64
CA PRO A 81 1.35 -7.70 25.29
C PRO A 81 1.62 -7.88 23.79
N LEU A 82 2.54 -8.80 23.46
CA LEU A 82 2.86 -9.15 22.08
C LEU A 82 1.93 -10.26 21.57
N GLY A 83 1.54 -10.18 20.30
CA GLY A 83 0.96 -11.32 19.56
C GLY A 83 -0.55 -11.48 19.67
N ASP A 84 -1.26 -10.49 20.21
CA ASP A 84 -2.72 -10.39 20.10
C ASP A 84 -3.08 -9.71 18.77
N VAL A 85 -4.03 -10.26 18.02
CA VAL A 85 -4.45 -9.69 16.72
C VAL A 85 -5.08 -8.31 16.87
N ASN A 86 -5.67 -8.02 18.02
CA ASN A 86 -6.34 -6.76 18.28
C ASN A 86 -5.37 -5.62 18.64
N THR A 87 -4.06 -5.90 18.77
CA THR A 87 -3.04 -4.85 18.94
C THR A 87 -2.64 -4.20 17.61
N GLU A 88 -3.13 -4.73 16.48
CA GLU A 88 -3.08 -4.02 15.20
C GLU A 88 -4.34 -3.17 15.03
N ILE A 89 -4.22 -1.86 15.27
CA ILE A 89 -5.32 -0.91 15.08
C ILE A 89 -5.40 -0.57 13.59
N PRO A 90 -6.55 -0.79 12.91
CA PRO A 90 -6.70 -0.39 11.51
C PRO A 90 -6.55 1.13 11.30
N PRO A 91 -6.40 1.60 10.06
CA PRO A 91 -6.33 3.02 9.75
C PRO A 91 -7.54 3.77 10.29
N ARG A 92 -7.32 4.90 10.99
CA ARG A 92 -8.41 5.76 11.49
C ARG A 92 -9.41 5.00 12.39
N GLN A 93 -8.92 4.08 13.20
CA GLN A 93 -9.73 3.29 14.15
C GLN A 93 -9.25 3.40 15.59
N HIS A 94 -10.10 2.91 16.49
CA HIS A 94 -9.96 3.02 17.94
C HIS A 94 -9.71 1.67 18.59
N VAL A 95 -9.14 1.69 19.79
CA VAL A 95 -9.08 0.55 20.70
C VAL A 95 -9.24 1.03 22.13
N VAL A 96 -9.98 0.28 22.94
CA VAL A 96 -10.29 0.64 24.33
C VAL A 96 -9.46 -0.22 25.29
N PHE A 97 -8.86 0.41 26.29
CA PHE A 97 -8.18 -0.22 27.42
C PHE A 97 -8.95 0.03 28.72
N TRP A 98 -9.26 -1.03 29.44
CA TRP A 98 -9.92 -0.99 30.74
C TRP A 98 -8.92 -0.69 31.85
N ALA A 99 -9.09 0.43 32.55
CA ALA A 99 -8.27 0.84 33.68
C ALA A 99 -8.79 0.22 35.00
N ASP A 100 -8.81 -1.11 35.06
CA ASP A 100 -9.39 -1.90 36.15
C ASP A 100 -8.36 -2.52 37.11
N GLY A 101 -7.06 -2.47 36.77
CA GLY A 101 -6.02 -3.09 37.58
C GLY A 101 -5.97 -4.61 37.49
N GLU A 102 -6.63 -5.23 36.51
CA GLU A 102 -6.76 -6.69 36.36
C GLU A 102 -6.14 -7.18 35.03
N PRO A 103 -4.82 -7.08 34.85
CA PRO A 103 -4.16 -7.40 33.58
C PRO A 103 -4.25 -8.89 33.19
N ASN A 104 -4.69 -9.74 34.12
CA ASN A 104 -4.96 -11.15 33.90
C ASN A 104 -6.27 -11.42 33.14
N LYS A 105 -7.13 -10.40 32.94
CA LYS A 105 -8.35 -10.49 32.12
C LYS A 105 -8.07 -10.39 30.61
N GLY A 106 -6.91 -9.88 30.21
CA GLY A 106 -6.50 -9.86 28.81
C GLY A 106 -5.64 -8.65 28.44
N THR A 107 -5.26 -8.60 27.16
CA THR A 107 -4.40 -7.56 26.54
C THR A 107 -4.89 -6.13 26.73
N PHE A 108 -6.20 -5.94 26.89
CA PHE A 108 -6.81 -4.61 27.03
C PHE A 108 -7.22 -4.28 28.46
N HIS A 109 -6.82 -5.08 29.45
CA HIS A 109 -7.01 -4.77 30.86
C HIS A 109 -5.69 -4.28 31.46
N LEU A 110 -5.70 -3.08 32.02
CA LEU A 110 -4.51 -2.39 32.53
C LEU A 110 -4.17 -2.86 33.93
N ASN A 111 -2.91 -2.71 34.32
CA ASN A 111 -2.45 -3.00 35.68
C ASN A 111 -2.59 -1.83 36.66
N PHE A 112 -3.33 -0.78 36.27
CA PHE A 112 -3.59 0.39 37.11
C PHE A 112 -5.03 0.86 36.93
N LYS A 113 -5.48 1.65 37.91
CA LYS A 113 -6.80 2.29 37.93
C LYS A 113 -6.69 3.80 37.77
N LEU A 114 -7.76 4.41 37.29
CA LEU A 114 -7.98 5.85 37.40
C LEU A 114 -8.73 6.14 38.70
N VAL A 115 -8.52 7.33 39.27
CA VAL A 115 -9.07 7.71 40.58
C VAL A 115 -10.03 8.88 40.42
N PRO A 116 -11.34 8.70 40.69
CA PRO A 116 -12.31 9.79 40.62
C PRO A 116 -12.00 10.92 41.62
N GLY A 117 -12.31 12.16 41.25
CA GLY A 117 -12.15 13.32 42.14
C GLY A 117 -10.71 13.87 42.27
N GLN A 118 -9.78 13.38 41.46
CA GLN A 118 -8.42 13.93 41.34
C GLN A 118 -7.98 14.02 39.87
N ASP A 119 -6.94 14.82 39.60
CA ASP A 119 -6.35 14.89 38.27
C ASP A 119 -5.69 13.54 37.93
N ASN A 120 -6.03 12.99 36.77
CA ASN A 120 -5.48 11.72 36.28
C ASN A 120 -4.61 12.00 35.06
N TRP A 121 -3.29 11.99 35.25
CA TRP A 121 -2.35 12.04 34.13
C TRP A 121 -2.28 10.66 33.47
N ILE A 122 -2.29 10.62 32.13
CA ILE A 122 -2.16 9.42 31.31
C ILE A 122 -1.14 9.70 30.21
N GLY A 123 -0.23 8.77 29.97
CA GLY A 123 0.75 8.84 28.91
C GLY A 123 0.91 7.53 28.16
N VAL A 124 1.18 7.66 26.87
CA VAL A 124 1.49 6.57 25.96
C VAL A 124 2.93 6.72 25.49
N TYR A 125 3.76 5.70 25.70
CA TYR A 125 5.17 5.69 25.34
C TYR A 125 5.46 4.63 24.29
N ASP A 126 6.37 4.94 23.36
CA ASP A 126 6.83 3.98 22.36
C ASP A 126 7.55 2.78 23.02
N ALA A 127 7.86 1.74 22.25
CA ALA A 127 8.44 0.49 22.74
C ALA A 127 9.83 0.63 23.38
N ASN A 128 10.51 1.76 23.19
CA ASN A 128 11.73 2.05 23.96
C ASN A 128 11.43 2.40 25.44
N GLY A 129 10.17 2.72 25.75
CA GLY A 129 9.66 3.17 27.05
C GLY A 129 10.30 4.47 27.55
N VAL A 130 10.71 5.33 26.62
CA VAL A 130 11.29 6.67 26.90
C VAL A 130 10.61 7.73 26.05
N THR A 131 10.35 7.45 24.78
CA THR A 131 9.70 8.39 23.86
C THR A 131 8.22 8.47 24.18
N LEU A 132 7.79 9.61 24.73
CA LEU A 132 6.39 9.94 24.89
C LEU A 132 5.76 10.19 23.52
N ILE A 133 4.69 9.46 23.21
CA ILE A 133 3.91 9.61 21.98
C ILE A 133 2.79 10.64 22.19
N ASP A 134 1.99 10.45 23.24
CA ASP A 134 0.86 11.32 23.58
C ASP A 134 0.61 11.29 25.09
N SER A 135 0.09 12.37 25.64
CA SER A 135 -0.33 12.43 27.04
C SER A 135 -1.48 13.40 27.25
N ILE A 136 -2.24 13.17 28.31
CA ILE A 136 -3.33 14.04 28.75
C ILE A 136 -3.45 14.01 30.27
N THR A 137 -3.89 15.12 30.87
CA THR A 137 -4.36 15.14 32.25
C THR A 137 -5.87 15.31 32.23
N VAL A 138 -6.59 14.28 32.67
CA VAL A 138 -8.04 14.33 32.85
C VAL A 138 -8.33 15.07 34.15
N PRO A 139 -9.18 16.11 34.13
CA PRO A 139 -9.39 16.96 35.30
C PRO A 139 -10.17 16.24 36.41
N ALA A 140 -9.85 16.56 37.66
CA ALA A 140 -10.55 16.10 38.86
C ALA A 140 -12.05 16.39 38.87
N SER A 141 -12.48 17.41 38.12
CA SER A 141 -13.88 17.83 38.00
C SER A 141 -14.73 16.91 37.12
N LEU A 142 -14.14 15.92 36.44
CA LEU A 142 -14.89 14.94 35.66
C LEU A 142 -15.71 14.06 36.61
N ILE A 143 -17.03 14.06 36.45
CA ILE A 143 -17.95 13.29 37.30
C ILE A 143 -18.25 11.92 36.69
N ALA A 144 -18.96 11.08 37.45
CA ALA A 144 -19.38 9.76 37.04
C ALA A 144 -20.16 9.76 35.71
N ASN A 145 -19.90 8.75 34.88
CA ASN A 145 -20.46 8.56 33.54
C ASN A 145 -20.18 9.69 32.54
N GLN A 146 -19.24 10.59 32.84
CA GLN A 146 -18.70 11.52 31.86
C GLN A 146 -17.36 11.01 31.34
N SER A 147 -17.08 11.29 30.08
CA SER A 147 -15.77 11.09 29.49
C SER A 147 -15.13 12.43 29.14
N TYR A 148 -13.81 12.43 29.06
CA TYR A 148 -13.03 13.53 28.54
C TYR A 148 -12.47 13.08 27.19
N ALA A 149 -12.92 13.72 26.12
CA ALA A 149 -12.72 13.26 24.75
C ALA A 149 -12.10 14.35 23.88
N ARG A 150 -11.37 13.95 22.84
CA ARG A 150 -10.99 14.88 21.78
C ARG A 150 -12.23 15.35 21.02
N VAL A 151 -12.22 16.60 20.57
CA VAL A 151 -13.31 17.17 19.77
C VAL A 151 -13.35 16.54 18.39
N ASN A 152 -12.17 16.39 17.76
CA ASN A 152 -11.97 15.64 16.52
C ASN A 152 -10.98 14.49 16.80
N ASP A 153 -11.29 13.29 16.30
CA ASP A 153 -10.50 12.08 16.60
C ASP A 153 -9.03 12.21 16.17
N GLY A 154 -8.12 12.02 17.14
CA GLY A 154 -6.67 12.08 16.94
C GLY A 154 -6.08 13.46 16.63
N GLU A 155 -6.85 14.55 16.71
CA GLU A 155 -6.38 15.89 16.40
C GLU A 155 -6.06 16.75 17.64
N GLY A 156 -5.12 17.68 17.46
CA GLY A 156 -4.74 18.66 18.48
C GLY A 156 -3.83 18.12 19.59
N SER A 157 -3.37 19.01 20.45
CA SER A 157 -2.52 18.65 21.61
C SER A 157 -2.78 19.50 22.85
N GLY A 158 -3.38 20.68 22.70
CA GLY A 158 -3.76 21.53 23.82
C GLY A 158 -5.16 21.24 24.34
N LYS A 159 -5.53 21.95 25.41
CA LYS A 159 -6.81 21.80 26.11
C LYS A 159 -8.02 22.10 25.20
N GLU A 160 -7.84 22.97 24.21
CA GLU A 160 -8.84 23.33 23.20
C GLU A 160 -9.26 22.15 22.31
N ALA A 161 -8.42 21.13 22.20
CA ALA A 161 -8.72 19.94 21.44
C ALA A 161 -9.59 18.94 22.23
N TRP A 162 -9.86 19.20 23.50
CA TRP A 162 -10.57 18.30 24.40
C TRP A 162 -11.85 18.94 24.94
N GLY A 163 -12.86 18.10 25.14
CA GLY A 163 -14.15 18.46 25.74
C GLY A 163 -14.66 17.37 26.66
N VAL A 164 -15.54 17.75 27.58
CA VAL A 164 -16.28 16.79 28.40
C VAL A 164 -17.48 16.31 27.60
N ARG A 165 -17.71 14.99 27.58
CA ARG A 165 -18.92 14.36 27.04
C ARG A 165 -19.73 13.82 28.20
N ASP A 166 -21.02 14.15 28.22
CA ASP A 166 -21.94 13.81 29.30
C ASP A 166 -23.01 12.79 28.89
N GLY A 167 -22.97 12.31 27.65
CA GLY A 167 -23.96 11.39 27.11
C GLY A 167 -25.24 12.06 26.62
N SER A 168 -25.31 13.40 26.62
CA SER A 168 -26.40 14.14 25.99
C SER A 168 -26.38 14.01 24.46
N ALA A 169 -27.45 14.44 23.79
CA ALA A 169 -27.55 14.40 22.34
C ALA A 169 -26.46 15.23 21.62
N GLU A 170 -25.97 16.29 22.25
CA GLU A 170 -24.91 17.15 21.69
C GLU A 170 -23.50 16.66 22.05
N ALA A 171 -23.35 15.98 23.18
CA ALA A 171 -22.09 15.52 23.72
C ALA A 171 -22.15 14.04 24.12
N TYR A 172 -22.43 13.19 23.13
CA TYR A 172 -22.45 11.74 23.28
C TYR A 172 -21.07 11.18 23.65
N ILE A 173 -21.11 10.03 24.32
CA ILE A 173 -19.95 9.22 24.70
C ILE A 173 -19.83 8.09 23.67
N THR A 174 -18.66 7.94 23.06
CA THR A 174 -18.48 7.11 21.85
C THR A 174 -17.32 6.12 21.98
N PRO A 175 -17.39 5.18 22.94
CA PRO A 175 -16.39 4.13 23.03
C PRO A 175 -16.35 3.33 21.74
N SER A 176 -15.16 3.15 21.18
CA SER A 176 -14.91 2.46 19.92
C SER A 176 -15.57 3.11 18.70
N SER A 177 -15.90 4.40 18.76
CA SER A 177 -16.52 5.14 17.65
C SER A 177 -15.96 6.56 17.51
N ASN A 178 -16.33 7.25 16.44
CA ASN A 178 -15.85 8.61 16.19
C ASN A 178 -16.51 9.61 17.15
N ASN A 179 -15.73 10.50 17.76
CA ASN A 179 -16.22 11.60 18.61
C ASN A 179 -17.06 12.63 17.85
N LYS A 180 -16.96 12.64 16.52
CA LYS A 180 -17.77 13.45 15.62
C LYS A 180 -18.37 12.59 14.51
N ILE A 181 -19.63 12.22 14.71
CA ILE A 181 -20.49 11.61 13.70
C ILE A 181 -20.84 12.69 12.67
N ILE A 182 -20.45 12.44 11.41
CA ILE A 182 -20.76 13.31 10.28
C ILE A 182 -21.97 12.68 9.58
N ASP A 183 -23.17 13.16 9.93
CA ASP A 183 -24.42 12.61 9.38
C ASP A 183 -24.66 13.01 7.91
N THR A 184 -24.03 14.09 7.45
CA THR A 184 -24.15 14.58 6.08
C THR A 184 -22.78 14.86 5.45
N ASN A 185 -22.63 14.49 4.18
CA ASN A 185 -21.42 14.82 3.44
C ASN A 185 -21.54 16.27 2.95
N SER A 186 -20.95 17.19 3.70
CA SER A 186 -20.97 18.63 3.40
C SER A 186 -20.51 18.97 2.00
N LYS A 187 -19.63 18.16 1.38
CA LYS A 187 -19.25 18.35 -0.03
C LYS A 187 -20.40 18.02 -0.96
N VAL A 188 -21.17 16.96 -0.69
CA VAL A 188 -22.34 16.58 -1.49
C VAL A 188 -23.44 17.62 -1.36
N GLU A 189 -23.70 18.13 -0.15
CA GLU A 189 -24.64 19.24 0.05
C GLU A 189 -24.15 20.51 -0.66
N MET A 190 -22.87 20.86 -0.53
CA MET A 190 -22.28 21.99 -1.26
C MET A 190 -22.40 21.82 -2.77
N PHE A 191 -22.23 20.61 -3.32
CA PHE A 191 -22.45 20.36 -4.74
C PHE A 191 -23.92 20.47 -5.13
N ALA A 192 -24.84 19.99 -4.30
CA ALA A 192 -26.27 20.14 -4.53
C ALA A 192 -26.72 21.61 -4.50
N GLU A 193 -26.15 22.43 -3.60
CA GLU A 193 -26.43 23.86 -3.51
C GLU A 193 -25.75 24.68 -4.62
N THR A 194 -24.48 24.39 -4.92
CA THR A 194 -23.66 25.19 -5.85
C THR A 194 -23.93 24.82 -7.32
N ASP A 195 -24.26 23.56 -7.59
CA ASP A 195 -24.47 23.01 -8.93
C ASP A 195 -25.70 22.11 -8.97
N GLY A 196 -26.86 22.66 -8.59
CA GLY A 196 -28.14 21.93 -8.58
C GLY A 196 -28.53 21.34 -9.96
N ASN A 197 -27.99 21.86 -11.06
CA ASN A 197 -28.20 21.34 -12.41
C ASN A 197 -27.10 20.35 -12.87
N GLY A 198 -26.02 20.17 -12.10
CA GLY A 198 -24.92 19.24 -12.37
C GLY A 198 -23.95 19.64 -13.50
N PHE A 199 -24.02 20.88 -14.02
CA PHE A 199 -23.21 21.31 -15.15
C PHE A 199 -21.74 21.51 -14.77
N GLY A 200 -21.47 22.12 -13.61
CA GLY A 200 -20.13 22.32 -13.09
C GLY A 200 -19.38 21.00 -12.87
N LEU A 201 -20.07 19.98 -12.35
CA LEU A 201 -19.51 18.65 -12.17
C LEU A 201 -19.11 18.00 -13.51
N THR A 202 -19.97 18.08 -14.53
CA THR A 202 -19.68 17.50 -15.84
C THR A 202 -18.48 18.18 -16.52
N LEU A 203 -18.40 19.51 -16.45
CA LEU A 203 -17.30 20.26 -17.03
C LEU A 203 -15.96 19.94 -16.35
N MET A 204 -15.96 19.89 -15.01
CA MET A 204 -14.80 19.48 -14.22
C MET A 204 -14.33 18.06 -14.59
N ALA A 205 -15.26 17.11 -14.68
CA ALA A 205 -14.95 15.73 -15.06
C ALA A 205 -14.35 15.65 -16.47
N MET A 206 -14.94 16.36 -17.44
CA MET A 206 -14.40 16.43 -18.81
C MET A 206 -12.98 17.01 -18.81
N CYS A 207 -12.74 18.11 -18.11
CA CYS A 207 -11.42 18.74 -18.00
C CYS A 207 -10.35 17.80 -17.42
N ILE A 208 -10.69 17.02 -16.39
CA ILE A 208 -9.79 16.03 -15.79
C ILE A 208 -9.46 14.93 -16.81
N VAL A 209 -10.47 14.40 -17.50
CA VAL A 209 -10.29 13.36 -18.53
C VAL A 209 -9.41 13.86 -19.68
N PHE A 210 -9.68 15.05 -20.21
CA PHE A 210 -8.86 15.63 -21.28
C PHE A 210 -7.43 15.90 -20.81
N SER A 211 -7.25 16.34 -19.57
CA SER A 211 -5.92 16.57 -18.99
C SER A 211 -5.14 15.26 -18.80
N ALA A 212 -5.79 14.19 -18.34
CA ALA A 212 -5.19 12.86 -18.22
C ALA A 212 -4.79 12.29 -19.59
N LEU A 213 -5.66 12.40 -20.60
CA LEU A 213 -5.38 11.98 -21.97
C LEU A 213 -4.26 12.81 -22.61
N LEU A 214 -4.22 14.11 -22.37
CA LEU A 214 -3.15 14.99 -22.84
C LEU A 214 -1.80 14.60 -22.20
N LEU A 215 -1.79 14.33 -20.90
CA LEU A 215 -0.57 13.89 -20.19
C LEU A 215 -0.08 12.54 -20.72
N LEU A 216 -1.00 11.60 -20.97
CA LEU A 216 -0.68 10.31 -21.57
C LEU A 216 -0.12 10.47 -23.00
N SER A 217 -0.74 11.32 -23.81
CA SER A 217 -0.28 11.66 -25.17
C SER A 217 1.12 12.26 -25.17
N LEU A 218 1.37 13.24 -24.28
CA LEU A 218 2.70 13.85 -24.11
C LEU A 218 3.74 12.83 -23.64
N SER A 219 3.34 11.87 -22.82
CA SER A 219 4.21 10.78 -22.35
C SER A 219 4.61 9.88 -23.51
N PHE A 220 3.67 9.45 -24.35
CA PHE A 220 3.99 8.68 -25.56
C PHE A 220 4.85 9.47 -26.56
N TYR A 221 4.56 10.77 -26.74
CA TYR A 221 5.38 11.63 -27.59
C TYR A 221 6.82 11.76 -27.07
N ALA A 222 6.99 11.93 -25.75
CA ALA A 222 8.30 11.99 -25.12
C ALA A 222 9.06 10.67 -25.26
N ILE A 223 8.41 9.53 -25.02
CA ILE A 223 8.99 8.18 -25.20
C ILE A 223 9.43 7.99 -26.65
N ASN A 224 8.58 8.29 -27.63
CA ASN A 224 8.91 8.17 -29.04
C ASN A 224 10.11 9.05 -29.41
N ARG A 225 10.11 10.33 -29.00
CA ARG A 225 11.21 11.27 -29.29
C ARG A 225 12.53 10.87 -28.63
N ILE A 226 12.48 10.27 -27.44
CA ILE A 226 13.67 9.72 -26.77
C ILE A 226 14.14 8.45 -27.48
N GLY A 227 13.23 7.55 -27.85
CA GLY A 227 13.49 6.33 -28.60
C GLY A 227 14.20 6.61 -29.93
N ALA A 228 13.68 7.54 -30.74
CA ALA A 228 14.30 7.96 -31.99
C ALA A 228 15.73 8.50 -31.78
N ARG A 229 15.95 9.30 -30.72
CA ARG A 229 17.30 9.83 -30.38
C ARG A 229 18.27 8.75 -29.90
N ILE A 230 17.77 7.70 -29.24
CA ILE A 230 18.62 6.58 -28.79
C ILE A 230 18.94 5.66 -29.97
N SER A 231 17.95 5.36 -30.82
CA SER A 231 18.11 4.53 -32.03
C SER A 231 19.13 5.13 -33.00
N THR A 232 18.97 6.40 -33.38
CA THR A 232 19.94 7.13 -34.25
C THR A 232 21.36 7.14 -33.66
N ARG A 233 21.49 7.28 -32.34
CA ARG A 233 22.80 7.22 -31.65
C ARG A 233 23.39 5.81 -31.61
N ASN A 234 22.57 4.77 -31.47
CA ASN A 234 23.03 3.39 -31.49
C ASN A 234 23.44 2.96 -32.91
N LYS A 235 22.70 3.38 -33.94
CA LYS A 235 23.03 3.15 -35.36
C LYS A 235 24.36 3.83 -35.75
N ALA A 236 24.59 5.07 -35.32
CA ALA A 236 25.89 5.72 -35.53
C ALA A 236 27.06 4.98 -34.85
N ARG A 237 26.82 4.36 -33.68
CA ARG A 237 27.83 3.54 -32.98
C ARG A 237 28.07 2.19 -33.64
N SER A 238 27.05 1.52 -34.18
CA SER A 238 27.22 0.25 -34.90
C SER A 238 27.95 0.42 -36.23
N HIS A 239 27.84 1.59 -36.87
CA HIS A 239 28.65 1.96 -38.04
C HIS A 239 30.07 2.48 -37.68
N GLY A 240 30.48 2.44 -36.40
CA GLY A 240 31.84 2.81 -35.97
C GLY A 240 32.16 4.31 -35.99
N LEU A 241 31.14 5.18 -36.06
CA LEU A 241 31.32 6.63 -36.24
C LEU A 241 31.16 7.40 -34.91
N GLU A 242 32.15 8.23 -34.55
CA GLU A 242 32.01 9.20 -33.45
C GLU A 242 31.14 10.40 -33.89
N THR A 243 29.87 10.40 -33.48
CA THR A 243 28.84 11.43 -33.76
C THR A 243 29.18 12.91 -33.48
N LYS A 244 30.39 13.24 -33.00
CA LYS A 244 30.80 14.61 -32.68
C LYS A 244 31.41 15.38 -33.86
N SER A 245 31.75 14.71 -34.97
CA SER A 245 32.50 15.29 -36.10
C SER A 245 31.78 15.32 -37.46
N MET A 246 30.52 14.88 -37.58
CA MET A 246 29.81 14.84 -38.87
C MET A 246 28.84 16.03 -39.11
N PRO A 247 28.76 16.58 -40.35
CA PRO A 247 27.72 17.52 -40.77
C PRO A 247 26.31 16.95 -40.57
N ARG A 248 25.30 17.82 -40.45
CA ARG A 248 23.91 17.41 -40.14
C ARG A 248 23.30 16.47 -41.19
N ASP A 249 23.75 16.55 -42.44
CA ASP A 249 23.17 15.86 -43.60
C ASP A 249 23.63 14.41 -43.76
N GLU A 250 24.69 13.98 -43.07
CA GLU A 250 25.23 12.61 -43.14
C GLU A 250 24.85 11.74 -41.93
N ARG A 251 23.95 12.25 -41.06
CA ARG A 251 23.51 11.48 -39.89
C ARG A 251 22.50 10.43 -40.33
N PRO A 252 22.66 9.15 -39.92
CA PRO A 252 21.68 8.13 -40.24
C PRO A 252 20.33 8.52 -39.64
N GLU A 253 19.33 8.67 -40.50
CA GLU A 253 17.96 8.95 -40.09
C GLU A 253 17.36 7.76 -39.34
N HIS A 254 16.32 8.03 -38.57
CA HIS A 254 15.56 7.00 -37.89
C HIS A 254 14.81 6.17 -38.93
N ASP A 255 14.91 4.85 -38.83
CA ASP A 255 14.21 3.96 -39.76
C ASP A 255 12.71 4.24 -39.70
N SER A 256 12.08 4.41 -40.86
CA SER A 256 10.65 4.70 -40.91
C SER A 256 9.85 3.49 -40.42
N GLY A 257 8.60 3.71 -39.96
CA GLY A 257 7.74 2.60 -39.55
C GLY A 257 7.52 1.57 -40.65
N GLU A 258 7.57 2.01 -41.92
CA GLU A 258 7.48 1.17 -43.11
C GLU A 258 8.73 0.30 -43.29
N GLU A 259 9.92 0.86 -43.08
CA GLU A 259 11.18 0.11 -43.14
C GLU A 259 11.24 -0.96 -42.05
N ILE A 260 10.83 -0.61 -40.83
CA ILE A 260 10.76 -1.57 -39.71
C ILE A 260 9.75 -2.67 -40.03
N ALA A 261 8.58 -2.32 -40.57
CA ALA A 261 7.56 -3.30 -40.97
C ALA A 261 8.07 -4.23 -42.09
N ALA A 262 8.78 -3.69 -43.09
CA ALA A 262 9.37 -4.47 -44.17
C ALA A 262 10.46 -5.42 -43.66
N ILE A 263 11.34 -4.96 -42.76
CA ILE A 263 12.37 -5.79 -42.11
C ILE A 263 11.72 -6.91 -41.30
N VAL A 264 10.70 -6.59 -40.50
CA VAL A 264 9.98 -7.58 -39.68
C VAL A 264 9.27 -8.60 -40.57
N MET A 265 8.63 -8.16 -41.65
CA MET A 265 7.96 -9.04 -42.61
C MET A 265 8.96 -9.97 -43.31
N ALA A 266 10.10 -9.44 -43.75
CA ALA A 266 11.17 -10.22 -44.36
C ALA A 266 11.77 -11.25 -43.39
N LEU A 267 12.00 -10.86 -42.12
CA LEU A 267 12.44 -11.78 -41.08
C LEU A 267 11.39 -12.85 -40.77
N GLN A 268 10.11 -12.49 -40.70
CA GLN A 268 9.01 -13.43 -40.48
C GLN A 268 8.91 -14.44 -41.62
N GLU A 269 9.04 -14.00 -42.87
CA GLU A 269 9.02 -14.86 -44.05
C GLU A 269 10.24 -15.77 -44.10
N HIS A 270 11.43 -15.25 -43.76
CA HIS A 270 12.65 -16.05 -43.70
C HIS A 270 12.63 -17.10 -42.57
N LEU A 271 12.13 -16.74 -41.38
CA LEU A 271 12.10 -17.62 -40.22
C LEU A 271 10.92 -18.62 -40.25
N ASN A 272 9.80 -18.28 -40.91
CA ASN A 272 8.68 -19.21 -41.15
C ASN A 272 8.72 -19.88 -42.52
N ALA A 273 9.85 -19.80 -43.24
CA ALA A 273 10.11 -20.63 -44.40
C ALA A 273 10.35 -22.08 -43.95
N HIS A 274 9.30 -22.75 -43.46
CA HIS A 274 9.28 -24.19 -43.35
C HIS A 274 9.10 -24.78 -44.75
N ASP A 275 9.92 -25.77 -45.10
CA ASP A 275 9.69 -26.61 -46.28
C ASP A 275 8.31 -27.25 -46.14
N LYS A 276 7.33 -26.80 -46.92
CA LYS A 276 6.05 -27.50 -47.06
C LYS A 276 6.32 -28.76 -47.88
N GLU A 277 6.78 -29.80 -47.21
CA GLU A 277 7.01 -31.11 -47.83
C GLU A 277 5.68 -31.68 -48.36
N SER A 278 5.70 -32.20 -49.59
CA SER A 278 4.56 -32.88 -50.20
C SER A 278 4.30 -34.19 -49.44
N THR A 279 3.12 -34.33 -48.84
CA THR A 279 2.68 -35.55 -48.12
C THR A 279 2.40 -36.75 -49.03
N ILE A 280 2.68 -36.66 -50.32
CA ILE A 280 2.55 -37.78 -51.27
C ILE A 280 3.82 -38.64 -51.24
N LEU A 281 3.77 -39.73 -50.47
CA LEU A 281 4.80 -40.77 -50.48
C LEU A 281 4.64 -41.69 -51.71
N THR A 282 5.35 -41.41 -52.80
CA THR A 282 5.46 -42.34 -53.95
C THR A 282 6.41 -43.49 -53.62
N ILE A 283 5.90 -44.56 -53.00
CA ILE A 283 6.67 -45.79 -52.77
C ILE A 283 6.60 -46.66 -54.03
N ASN A 284 7.71 -46.77 -54.77
CA ASN A 284 7.85 -47.71 -55.87
C ASN A 284 8.01 -49.14 -55.32
N LYS A 285 6.98 -49.99 -55.48
CA LYS A 285 7.05 -51.41 -55.08
C LYS A 285 7.95 -52.19 -56.05
N VAL A 286 9.21 -52.38 -55.67
CA VAL A 286 10.12 -53.29 -56.39
C VAL A 286 9.73 -54.73 -56.06
N ARG A 287 9.10 -55.44 -57.02
CA ARG A 287 8.79 -56.87 -56.94
C ARG A 287 10.08 -57.69 -57.10
N LYS A 288 10.79 -57.99 -56.02
CA LYS A 288 11.64 -59.20 -55.95
C LYS A 288 11.35 -59.96 -54.66
N SER A 289 10.66 -61.09 -54.80
CA SER A 289 10.12 -61.91 -53.70
C SER A 289 11.15 -62.82 -53.03
N TYR A 290 12.44 -62.63 -53.27
CA TYR A 290 13.48 -63.39 -52.57
C TYR A 290 14.69 -62.48 -52.25
N SER A 291 15.10 -62.50 -50.99
CA SER A 291 16.33 -61.87 -50.51
C SER A 291 17.41 -62.96 -50.41
N PRO A 292 18.60 -62.79 -51.01
CA PRO A 292 19.69 -63.75 -50.90
C PRO A 292 20.14 -64.00 -49.45
N TRP A 293 19.82 -63.07 -48.55
CA TRP A 293 20.27 -63.05 -47.15
C TRP A 293 19.64 -64.13 -46.25
N SER A 294 18.57 -64.80 -46.71
CA SER A 294 17.89 -65.87 -45.97
C SER A 294 18.08 -67.27 -46.57
N SER A 295 18.93 -67.43 -47.59
CA SER A 295 19.01 -68.70 -48.32
C SER A 295 19.85 -69.76 -47.56
N LYS A 296 19.15 -70.72 -46.95
CA LYS A 296 19.71 -71.83 -46.13
C LYS A 296 20.70 -72.75 -46.86
N ILE A 297 20.76 -72.67 -48.19
CA ILE A 297 21.70 -73.41 -49.04
C ILE A 297 23.16 -73.02 -48.80
N TYR A 298 23.46 -71.80 -48.37
CA TYR A 298 24.82 -71.37 -48.04
C TYR A 298 25.28 -71.76 -46.62
N GLY A 299 24.39 -72.35 -45.80
CA GLY A 299 24.68 -72.72 -44.40
C GLY A 299 24.92 -74.21 -44.15
N LEU A 300 24.82 -75.06 -45.18
CA LEU A 300 25.03 -76.50 -45.03
C LEU A 300 26.51 -76.83 -45.20
N ARG A 301 27.09 -77.50 -44.19
CA ARG A 301 28.49 -77.95 -44.21
C ARG A 301 28.65 -79.10 -45.21
N GLU A 302 29.44 -78.90 -46.24
CA GLU A 302 29.82 -79.98 -47.16
C GLU A 302 30.71 -81.01 -46.44
N LEU A 303 30.34 -82.29 -46.51
CA LEU A 303 31.17 -83.38 -46.01
C LEU A 303 32.10 -83.86 -47.14
N PRO A 304 33.41 -84.05 -46.89
CA PRO A 304 34.32 -84.58 -47.89
C PRO A 304 33.90 -86.01 -48.29
N ARG A 305 33.96 -86.30 -49.60
CA ARG A 305 33.74 -87.65 -50.13
C ARG A 305 34.88 -88.57 -49.65
N ARG A 306 34.51 -89.77 -49.17
CA ARG A 306 35.44 -90.87 -48.88
C ARG A 306 36.16 -91.34 -50.14
#